data_AF-A0A3Q7PVH5-F1
#
_entry.id   AF-A0A3Q7PVH5-F1
#
_cell.length_a   1.000
_cell.length_b   1.000
_cell.length_c   1.000
_cell.angle_alpha   90.00
_cell.angle_beta   90.00
_cell.angle_gamma   90.00
#
_symmetry.space_group_name_H-M   'P 1'
#
loop_
_entity.id
_entity.type
_entity.pdbx_description
1 polymer ?
#
loop_
_entity_poly.entity_id
_entity_poly.type
_entity_poly.pdbx_seq_one_letter_code
_entity_poly.pdbx_strand_id
1 'polypeptide(L)'
;MAVSAEGARRKERVLCLFDVDGTLTPARQKIDPEVAAFLQKLRSRVQIGVVGGSDYSKIAEQLGEGDEVIEKFDYVFAENGTVQYKHGRLLSKQTIQNHLGEELLQDLINFCLRYMALLRLPKKRGTFIEFRNGMLNISPIGRSCTLEERIEFSELDKKEKIREKFVEALKTEFAGKGLRFSRGGMISFDVFPEGWDKRYCLDSLGQDSFDTIHFFGNETSPVSVAQPRCFPPQFTPRSRPGHRATELSLGRLPETSQCSSAPLHRLEGWG
;
A
#
# COMPACT_ATOMS: atom_id res chain seq x y z
N MET A 1 -2.93 34.04 47.95
CA MET A 1 -3.04 34.18 46.48
C MET A 1 -2.79 32.82 45.87
N ALA A 2 -3.81 32.20 45.28
CA ALA A 2 -3.67 30.91 44.60
C ALA A 2 -3.29 31.19 43.14
N VAL A 3 -2.15 30.66 42.71
CA VAL A 3 -1.70 30.73 41.32
C VAL A 3 -2.27 29.51 40.62
N SER A 4 -3.32 29.69 39.83
CA SER A 4 -3.81 28.63 38.94
C SER A 4 -2.83 28.49 37.77
N ALA A 5 -2.08 27.40 37.77
CA ALA A 5 -1.34 26.94 36.61
C ALA A 5 -2.34 26.37 35.61
N GLU A 6 -2.78 27.20 34.66
CA GLU A 6 -3.54 26.76 33.50
C GLU A 6 -2.57 26.00 32.59
N GLY A 7 -2.49 24.68 32.81
CA GLY A 7 -1.64 23.79 32.02
C GLY A 7 -2.05 23.86 30.56
N ALA A 8 -1.16 24.37 29.70
CA ALA A 8 -1.33 24.34 28.26
C ALA A 8 -1.56 22.88 27.83
N ARG A 9 -2.80 22.55 27.47
CA ARG A 9 -3.17 21.21 27.02
C ARG A 9 -2.38 20.94 25.73
N ARG A 10 -1.39 20.03 25.80
CA ARG A 10 -0.60 19.62 24.63
C ARG A 10 -1.55 19.24 23.50
N LYS A 11 -1.39 19.90 22.35
CA LYS A 11 -2.17 19.58 21.14
C LYS A 11 -1.79 18.17 20.71
N GLU A 12 -2.79 17.29 20.60
CA GLU A 12 -2.59 15.90 20.21
C GLU A 12 -1.93 15.81 18.82
N ARG A 13 -0.87 15.01 18.71
CA ARG A 13 -0.13 14.78 17.47
C ARG A 13 -0.81 13.64 16.72
N VAL A 14 -1.68 14.00 15.79
CA VAL A 14 -2.45 13.03 14.99
C VAL A 14 -1.92 12.98 13.56
N LEU A 15 -1.81 11.77 13.02
CA LEU A 15 -1.56 11.49 11.60
C LEU A 15 -2.76 10.74 11.00
N CYS A 16 -3.26 11.23 9.87
CA CYS A 16 -4.16 10.46 9.00
C CYS A 16 -3.35 9.91 7.81
N LEU A 17 -3.21 8.59 7.76
CA LEU A 17 -2.49 7.86 6.72
C LEU A 17 -3.47 7.18 5.78
N PHE A 18 -3.37 7.44 4.48
CA PHE A 18 -4.32 6.97 3.48
C PHE A 18 -3.65 6.01 2.50
N ASP A 19 -4.34 4.92 2.17
CA ASP A 19 -4.08 4.20 0.93
C ASP A 19 -4.46 5.07 -0.29
N VAL A 20 -3.93 4.73 -1.47
CA VAL A 20 -4.12 5.55 -2.68
C VAL A 20 -5.27 5.02 -3.54
N ASP A 21 -5.11 3.83 -4.10
CA ASP A 21 -6.06 3.22 -5.04
C ASP A 21 -7.31 2.71 -4.31
N GLY A 22 -8.49 3.06 -4.82
CA GLY A 22 -9.78 2.70 -4.22
C GLY A 22 -10.11 3.43 -2.90
N THR A 23 -9.17 4.19 -2.36
CA THR A 23 -9.32 4.94 -1.10
C THR A 23 -9.37 6.44 -1.34
N LEU A 24 -8.31 7.04 -1.91
CA LEU A 24 -8.29 8.45 -2.29
C LEU A 24 -8.70 8.66 -3.75
N THR A 25 -8.42 7.69 -4.61
CA THR A 25 -8.65 7.78 -6.06
C THR A 25 -9.34 6.52 -6.57
N PRO A 26 -10.09 6.57 -7.67
CA PRO A 26 -10.37 5.36 -8.44
C PRO A 26 -9.03 4.71 -8.86
N ALA A 27 -8.95 3.38 -8.86
CA ALA A 27 -7.70 2.67 -9.08
C ALA A 27 -6.95 3.15 -10.35
N ARG A 28 -5.70 3.61 -10.16
CA ARG A 28 -4.80 4.16 -11.19
C ARG A 28 -5.32 5.41 -11.91
N GLN A 29 -6.23 6.17 -11.29
CA GLN A 29 -6.76 7.42 -11.84
C GLN A 29 -6.38 8.61 -10.97
N LYS A 30 -6.51 9.82 -11.53
CA LYS A 30 -6.30 11.07 -10.80
C LYS A 30 -7.33 11.24 -9.68
N ILE A 31 -6.88 11.90 -8.61
CA ILE A 31 -7.72 12.32 -7.49
C ILE A 31 -8.79 13.32 -7.93
N ASP A 32 -9.97 13.20 -7.34
CA ASP A 32 -11.04 14.17 -7.52
C ASP A 32 -10.67 15.51 -6.84
N PRO A 33 -10.83 16.66 -7.51
CA PRO A 33 -10.55 17.98 -6.93
C PRO A 33 -11.22 18.25 -5.57
N GLU A 34 -12.43 17.73 -5.35
CA GLU A 34 -13.14 17.89 -4.07
C GLU A 34 -12.44 17.13 -2.94
N VAL A 35 -11.97 15.91 -3.23
CA VAL A 35 -11.20 15.09 -2.27
C VAL A 35 -9.86 15.76 -1.98
N ALA A 36 -9.17 16.25 -3.00
CA ALA A 36 -7.90 16.96 -2.83
C ALA A 36 -8.07 18.21 -1.95
N ALA A 37 -9.11 19.02 -2.19
CA ALA A 37 -9.41 20.21 -1.39
C ALA A 37 -9.75 19.85 0.07
N PHE A 38 -10.49 18.76 0.28
CA PHE A 38 -10.79 18.25 1.61
C PHE A 38 -9.52 17.84 2.37
N LEU A 39 -8.59 17.13 1.73
CA LEU A 39 -7.33 16.73 2.35
C LEU A 39 -6.50 17.94 2.80
N GLN A 40 -6.44 19.00 1.99
CA GLN A 40 -5.77 20.23 2.40
C GLN A 40 -6.45 20.92 3.59
N LYS A 41 -7.79 20.90 3.64
CA LYS A 41 -8.53 21.37 4.82
C LYS A 41 -8.25 20.50 6.05
N LEU A 42 -8.17 19.17 5.89
CA LEU A 42 -7.82 18.23 6.97
C LEU A 42 -6.40 18.49 7.52
N ARG A 43 -5.45 18.77 6.62
CA ARG A 43 -4.05 19.10 6.96
C ARG A 43 -3.90 20.30 7.90
N SER A 44 -4.88 21.21 7.93
CA SER A 44 -4.89 22.33 8.89
C SER A 44 -5.09 21.90 10.36
N ARG A 45 -5.52 20.66 10.60
CA ARG A 45 -5.83 20.11 11.94
C ARG A 45 -4.91 18.98 12.36
N VAL A 46 -4.51 18.15 11.41
CA VAL A 46 -3.71 16.93 11.62
C VAL A 46 -2.66 16.83 10.53
N GLN A 47 -1.62 16.03 10.74
CA GLN A 47 -0.73 15.68 9.64
C GLN A 47 -1.41 14.66 8.74
N ILE A 48 -1.11 14.70 7.45
CA ILE A 48 -1.64 13.75 6.47
C ILE A 48 -0.51 13.07 5.72
N GLY A 49 -0.69 11.79 5.43
CA GLY A 49 0.25 11.03 4.61
C GLY A 49 -0.44 10.02 3.71
N VAL A 50 0.28 9.58 2.69
CA VAL A 50 -0.18 8.48 1.81
C VAL A 50 0.80 7.31 1.85
N VAL A 51 0.27 6.10 1.72
CA VAL A 51 1.05 4.88 1.56
C VAL A 51 0.48 4.03 0.43
N GLY A 52 1.31 3.69 -0.55
CA GLY A 52 0.90 2.90 -1.71
C GLY A 52 1.96 1.87 -2.10
N GLY A 53 1.51 0.75 -2.67
CA GLY A 53 2.42 -0.28 -3.21
C GLY A 53 3.04 0.12 -4.55
N SER A 54 2.52 1.14 -5.21
CA SER A 54 3.05 1.68 -6.47
C SER A 54 4.37 2.44 -6.26
N ASP A 55 5.15 2.57 -7.34
CA ASP A 55 6.28 3.49 -7.37
C ASP A 55 5.85 4.95 -7.16
N TYR A 56 6.82 5.79 -6.79
CA TYR A 56 6.57 7.20 -6.50
C TYR A 56 5.95 7.94 -7.67
N SER A 57 6.43 7.72 -8.90
CA SER A 57 5.95 8.42 -10.10
C SER A 57 4.46 8.20 -10.33
N LYS A 58 3.95 6.98 -10.12
CA LYS A 58 2.52 6.68 -10.22
C LYS A 58 1.71 7.38 -9.13
N ILE A 59 2.18 7.34 -7.89
CA ILE A 59 1.50 8.02 -6.78
C ILE A 59 1.46 9.53 -7.05
N ALA A 60 2.55 10.10 -7.55
CA ALA A 60 2.65 11.51 -7.91
C ALA A 60 1.68 11.89 -9.03
N GLU A 61 1.60 11.09 -10.09
CA GLU A 61 0.65 11.27 -11.20
C GLU A 61 -0.82 11.26 -10.74
N GLN A 62 -1.15 10.40 -9.78
CA GLN A 62 -2.52 10.28 -9.25
C GLN A 62 -2.90 11.44 -8.33
N LEU A 63 -1.95 11.98 -7.56
CA LEU A 63 -2.22 12.92 -6.47
C LEU A 63 -1.79 14.37 -6.75
N GLY A 64 -1.21 14.64 -7.92
CA GLY A 64 -0.81 15.98 -8.32
C GLY A 64 -0.24 16.05 -9.73
N GLU A 65 0.44 17.15 -10.01
CA GLU A 65 1.24 17.33 -11.22
C GLU A 65 2.73 17.39 -10.84
N GLY A 66 3.58 16.65 -11.55
CA GLY A 66 5.01 16.58 -11.21
C GLY A 66 5.24 16.10 -9.77
N ASP A 67 6.01 16.87 -9.00
CA ASP A 67 6.36 16.55 -7.60
C ASP A 67 5.45 17.22 -6.56
N GLU A 68 4.31 17.79 -6.96
CA GLU A 68 3.38 18.44 -6.01
C GLU A 68 2.93 17.53 -4.85
N VAL A 69 2.93 16.21 -5.06
CA VAL A 69 2.49 15.25 -4.03
C VAL A 69 3.28 15.36 -2.73
N ILE A 70 4.60 15.60 -2.80
CA ILE A 70 5.46 15.71 -1.61
C ILE A 70 5.32 17.05 -0.88
N GLU A 71 4.69 18.04 -1.53
CA GLU A 71 4.33 19.32 -0.93
C GLU A 71 2.93 19.28 -0.32
N LYS A 72 2.00 18.54 -0.96
CA LYS A 72 0.60 18.41 -0.55
C LYS A 72 0.39 17.52 0.67
N PHE A 73 1.29 16.56 0.91
CA PHE A 73 1.24 15.62 2.03
C PHE A 73 2.48 15.78 2.92
N ASP A 74 2.32 15.57 4.22
CA ASP A 74 3.44 15.61 5.17
C ASP A 74 4.32 14.35 5.03
N TYR A 75 3.72 13.22 4.64
CA TYR A 75 4.41 11.96 4.35
C TYR A 75 3.94 11.34 3.03
N VAL A 76 4.88 10.84 2.23
CA VAL A 76 4.60 10.05 1.03
C VAL A 76 5.42 8.77 1.10
N PHE A 77 4.75 7.64 1.30
CA PHE A 77 5.33 6.31 1.36
C PHE A 77 5.03 5.55 0.06
N ALA A 78 5.98 5.54 -0.86
CA ALA A 78 5.90 4.75 -2.08
C ALA A 78 6.50 3.35 -1.85
N GLU A 79 6.07 2.38 -2.65
CA GLU A 79 6.48 0.98 -2.54
C GLU A 79 6.38 0.46 -1.09
N ASN A 80 5.19 0.65 -0.49
CA ASN A 80 4.84 0.32 0.90
C ASN A 80 5.66 1.07 1.97
N GLY A 81 6.43 2.09 1.58
CA GLY A 81 7.32 2.83 2.46
C GLY A 81 8.78 2.42 2.35
N THR A 82 9.17 1.59 1.39
CA THR A 82 10.60 1.41 1.08
C THR A 82 11.21 2.66 0.46
N VAL A 83 10.39 3.53 -0.14
CA VAL A 83 10.73 4.89 -0.54
C VAL A 83 9.89 5.88 0.27
N GLN A 84 10.55 6.79 0.99
CA GLN A 84 9.88 7.67 1.95
C GLN A 84 10.23 9.12 1.72
N TYR A 85 9.20 9.96 1.57
CA TYR A 85 9.32 11.41 1.67
C TYR A 85 8.63 11.90 2.93
N LYS A 86 9.27 12.85 3.60
CA LYS A 86 8.75 13.53 4.78
C LYS A 86 9.00 15.03 4.64
N HIS A 87 7.94 15.82 4.74
CA HIS A 87 7.97 17.28 4.58
C HIS A 87 8.77 17.71 3.33
N GLY A 88 8.44 17.13 2.17
CA GLY A 88 9.11 17.43 0.91
C GLY A 88 10.52 16.84 0.73
N ARG A 89 11.06 16.10 1.71
CA ARG A 89 12.43 15.56 1.65
C ARG A 89 12.44 14.04 1.58
N LEU A 90 13.23 13.50 0.66
CA LEU A 90 13.52 12.06 0.60
C LEU A 90 14.30 11.67 1.87
N LEU A 91 13.73 10.79 2.68
CA LEU A 91 14.38 10.28 3.89
C LEU A 91 15.17 9.01 3.63
N SER A 92 14.54 8.05 2.96
CA SER A 92 15.10 6.73 2.78
C SER A 92 14.61 6.10 1.49
N LYS A 93 15.50 5.31 0.91
CA LYS A 93 15.23 4.40 -0.19
C LYS A 93 15.92 3.08 0.14
N GLN A 94 15.16 2.12 0.62
CA GLN A 94 15.67 0.78 0.92
C GLN A 94 15.43 -0.14 -0.26
N THR A 95 16.44 -0.92 -0.61
CA THR A 95 16.38 -1.88 -1.71
C THR A 95 16.45 -3.29 -1.17
N ILE A 96 15.80 -4.23 -1.85
CA ILE A 96 15.72 -5.63 -1.41
C ILE A 96 17.11 -6.27 -1.25
N GLN A 97 18.09 -5.93 -2.11
CA GLN A 97 19.46 -6.41 -1.98
C GLN A 97 20.18 -5.90 -0.74
N ASN A 98 19.93 -4.65 -0.33
CA ASN A 98 20.53 -4.09 0.88
C ASN A 98 19.93 -4.71 2.14
N HIS A 99 18.68 -5.17 2.07
CA HIS A 99 17.98 -5.77 3.22
C HIS A 99 18.25 -7.27 3.36
N LEU A 100 18.17 -8.04 2.26
CA LEU A 100 18.40 -9.48 2.27
C LEU A 100 19.88 -9.87 2.22
N GLY A 101 20.73 -8.99 1.68
CA GLY A 101 22.10 -9.30 1.33
C GLY A 101 22.21 -10.08 0.00
N GLU A 102 23.36 -9.95 -0.66
CA GLU A 102 23.61 -10.55 -1.98
C GLU A 102 23.57 -12.09 -1.96
N GLU A 103 24.06 -12.74 -0.89
CA GLU A 103 24.09 -14.20 -0.81
C GLU A 103 22.68 -14.80 -0.85
N LEU A 104 21.79 -14.36 0.05
CA LEU A 104 20.41 -14.83 0.09
C LEU A 104 19.64 -14.48 -1.18
N LEU A 105 19.87 -13.27 -1.71
CA LEU A 105 19.23 -12.82 -2.94
C LEU A 105 19.64 -13.66 -4.15
N GLN A 106 20.93 -14.00 -4.26
CA GLN A 106 21.43 -14.87 -5.32
C GLN A 106 20.95 -16.31 -5.15
N ASP A 107 20.88 -16.84 -3.92
CA ASP A 107 20.27 -18.14 -3.65
C ASP A 107 18.83 -18.20 -4.16
N LEU A 108 18.03 -17.18 -3.83
CA LEU A 108 16.63 -17.05 -4.26
C LEU A 108 16.53 -16.98 -5.79
N ILE A 109 17.31 -16.11 -6.44
CA ILE A 109 17.31 -15.95 -7.89
C ILE A 109 17.71 -17.27 -8.57
N ASN A 110 18.79 -17.90 -8.11
CA ASN A 110 19.31 -19.14 -8.68
C ASN A 110 18.32 -20.30 -8.50
N PHE A 111 17.66 -20.40 -7.34
CA PHE A 111 16.59 -21.37 -7.14
C PHE A 111 15.45 -21.15 -8.13
N CYS A 112 14.98 -19.91 -8.28
CA CYS A 112 13.91 -19.56 -9.22
C CYS A 112 14.27 -19.94 -10.66
N LEU A 113 15.50 -19.61 -11.10
CA LEU A 113 15.99 -19.94 -12.44
C LEU A 113 16.04 -21.45 -12.67
N ARG A 114 16.60 -22.23 -11.72
CA ARG A 114 16.66 -23.69 -11.80
C ARG A 114 15.26 -24.31 -11.85
N TYR A 115 14.35 -23.86 -10.98
CA TYR A 115 12.98 -24.34 -10.95
C TYR A 115 12.26 -24.09 -12.28
N MET A 116 12.35 -22.86 -12.81
CA MET A 116 11.73 -22.49 -14.08
C MET A 116 12.37 -23.16 -15.29
N ALA A 117 13.64 -23.56 -15.23
CA ALA A 117 14.29 -24.32 -16.30
C ALA A 117 13.62 -25.69 -16.52
N LEU A 118 13.15 -26.32 -15.44
CA LEU A 118 12.48 -27.63 -15.49
C LEU A 118 10.99 -27.55 -15.87
N LEU A 119 10.35 -26.39 -15.68
CA LEU A 119 8.96 -26.20 -16.09
C LEU A 119 8.82 -26.21 -17.62
N ARG A 120 8.00 -27.13 -18.15
CA ARG A 120 7.56 -27.10 -19.55
C ARG A 120 6.20 -26.43 -19.63
N LEU A 121 6.13 -25.32 -20.37
CA LEU A 121 4.91 -24.57 -20.61
C LEU A 121 4.66 -24.54 -22.12
N PRO A 122 3.40 -24.36 -22.57
CA PRO A 122 3.09 -24.19 -23.99
C PRO A 122 3.89 -23.05 -24.63
N LYS A 123 4.10 -21.97 -23.87
CA LYS A 123 4.86 -20.79 -24.29
C LYS A 123 5.72 -20.28 -23.13
N LYS A 124 6.94 -19.86 -23.47
CA LYS A 124 7.80 -19.02 -22.63
C LYS A 124 8.21 -17.78 -23.44
N ARG A 125 8.33 -16.66 -22.76
CA ARG A 125 8.77 -15.38 -23.34
C ARG A 125 10.04 -14.95 -22.61
N GLY A 126 10.14 -13.70 -22.17
CA GLY A 126 11.26 -13.17 -21.40
C GLY A 126 10.80 -12.47 -20.12
N THR A 127 11.77 -12.00 -19.34
CA THR A 127 11.52 -11.34 -18.05
C THR A 127 10.80 -12.29 -17.07
N PHE A 128 11.45 -13.41 -16.77
CA PHE A 128 10.97 -14.40 -15.80
C PHE A 128 11.13 -13.95 -14.35
N ILE A 129 12.14 -13.13 -14.10
CA ILE A 129 12.41 -12.47 -12.83
C ILE A 129 12.55 -10.99 -13.14
N GLU A 130 11.68 -10.17 -12.58
CA GLU A 130 11.75 -8.71 -12.65
C GLU A 130 12.16 -8.18 -11.29
N PHE A 131 13.30 -7.48 -11.27
CA PHE A 131 13.85 -6.86 -10.08
C PHE A 131 13.20 -5.49 -9.84
N ARG A 132 12.60 -5.29 -8.68
CA ARG A 132 12.03 -4.00 -8.23
C ARG A 132 12.72 -3.54 -6.95
N ASN A 133 12.49 -2.32 -6.48
CA ASN A 133 13.15 -1.87 -5.24
C ASN A 133 12.69 -2.71 -4.04
N GLY A 134 11.37 -2.91 -3.92
CA GLY A 134 10.74 -3.63 -2.80
C GLY A 134 10.72 -5.17 -2.89
N MET A 135 10.90 -5.75 -4.08
CA MET A 135 10.50 -7.13 -4.34
C MET A 135 11.09 -7.71 -5.62
N LEU A 136 11.03 -9.04 -5.75
CA LEU A 136 11.17 -9.74 -7.02
C LEU A 136 9.80 -10.18 -7.52
N ASN A 137 9.46 -9.85 -8.76
CA ASN A 137 8.28 -10.41 -9.42
C ASN A 137 8.72 -11.62 -10.27
N ILE A 138 8.16 -12.79 -9.98
CA ILE A 138 8.49 -14.06 -10.64
C ILE A 138 7.34 -14.48 -11.53
N SER A 139 7.61 -14.70 -12.82
CA SER A 139 6.62 -15.13 -13.81
C SER A 139 7.11 -16.34 -14.61
N PRO A 140 6.50 -17.54 -14.46
CA PRO A 140 6.93 -18.74 -15.17
C PRO A 140 6.84 -18.62 -16.70
N ILE A 141 5.81 -17.96 -17.23
CA ILE A 141 5.67 -17.67 -18.66
C ILE A 141 6.58 -16.53 -19.13
N GLY A 142 6.92 -15.60 -18.23
CA GLY A 142 7.67 -14.37 -18.52
C GLY A 142 6.75 -13.17 -18.77
N ARG A 143 7.12 -11.99 -18.25
CA ARG A 143 6.27 -10.77 -18.28
C ARG A 143 6.09 -10.17 -19.68
N SER A 144 6.99 -10.46 -20.62
CA SER A 144 6.89 -9.95 -22.00
C SER A 144 5.90 -10.72 -22.89
N CYS A 145 4.99 -11.50 -22.29
CA CYS A 145 3.88 -12.16 -22.99
C CYS A 145 2.73 -11.21 -23.36
N THR A 146 2.01 -11.56 -24.42
CA THR A 146 0.82 -10.82 -24.89
C THR A 146 -0.37 -11.03 -23.94
N LEU A 147 -1.45 -10.26 -24.12
CA LEU A 147 -2.65 -10.43 -23.30
C LEU A 147 -3.30 -11.81 -23.50
N GLU A 148 -3.35 -12.30 -24.73
CA GLU A 148 -3.90 -13.62 -25.05
C GLU A 148 -3.08 -14.73 -24.36
N GLU A 149 -1.75 -14.60 -24.37
CA GLU A 149 -0.84 -15.53 -23.69
C GLU A 149 -0.98 -15.47 -22.16
N ARG A 150 -1.28 -14.30 -21.58
CA ARG A 150 -1.59 -14.16 -20.15
C ARG A 150 -2.86 -14.92 -19.78
N ILE A 151 -3.90 -14.83 -20.61
CA ILE A 151 -5.16 -15.54 -20.40
C ILE A 151 -4.92 -17.05 -20.50
N GLU A 152 -4.23 -17.51 -21.54
CA GLU A 152 -3.91 -18.93 -21.74
C GLU A 152 -3.10 -19.50 -20.55
N PHE A 153 -2.06 -18.79 -20.10
CA PHE A 153 -1.29 -19.19 -18.93
C PHE A 153 -2.15 -19.21 -17.66
N SER A 154 -3.02 -18.22 -17.47
CA SER A 154 -3.89 -18.17 -16.28
C SER A 154 -4.83 -19.37 -16.21
N GLU A 155 -5.41 -19.80 -17.33
CA GLU A 155 -6.25 -20.99 -17.39
C GLU A 155 -5.46 -22.28 -17.16
N LEU A 156 -4.23 -22.36 -17.68
CA LEU A 156 -3.33 -23.48 -17.40
C LEU A 156 -2.93 -23.53 -15.93
N ASP A 157 -2.55 -22.40 -15.34
CA ASP A 157 -2.12 -22.28 -13.96
C ASP A 157 -3.24 -22.67 -12.98
N LYS A 158 -4.50 -22.36 -13.27
CA LYS A 158 -5.65 -22.84 -12.48
C LYS A 158 -5.77 -24.36 -12.47
N LYS A 159 -5.49 -25.02 -13.61
CA LYS A 159 -5.58 -26.48 -13.76
C LYS A 159 -4.39 -27.20 -13.13
N GLU A 160 -3.18 -26.72 -13.41
CA GLU A 160 -1.94 -27.39 -13.03
C GLU A 160 -1.33 -26.89 -11.72
N LYS A 161 -1.84 -25.76 -11.20
CA LYS A 161 -1.38 -25.10 -9.98
C LYS A 161 0.11 -24.74 -10.02
N ILE A 162 0.59 -24.24 -11.16
CA ILE A 162 2.02 -24.00 -11.41
C ILE A 162 2.60 -23.01 -10.40
N ARG A 163 2.00 -21.83 -10.25
CA ARG A 163 2.46 -20.80 -9.31
C ARG A 163 2.30 -21.22 -7.86
N GLU A 164 1.23 -21.96 -7.54
CA GLU A 164 1.03 -22.51 -6.18
C GLU A 164 2.16 -23.44 -5.78
N LYS A 165 2.43 -24.46 -6.62
CA LYS A 165 3.50 -25.44 -6.38
C LYS A 165 4.87 -24.78 -6.31
N PHE A 166 5.11 -23.77 -7.13
CA PHE A 166 6.36 -23.02 -7.11
C PHE A 166 6.51 -22.21 -5.81
N VAL A 167 5.47 -21.49 -5.38
CA VAL A 167 5.48 -20.78 -4.11
C VAL A 167 5.67 -21.72 -2.92
N GLU A 168 5.03 -22.89 -2.91
CA GLU A 168 5.23 -23.87 -1.83
C GLU A 168 6.68 -24.40 -1.80
N ALA A 169 7.26 -24.70 -2.96
CA ALA A 169 8.67 -25.09 -3.04
C ALA A 169 9.62 -23.99 -2.52
N LEU A 170 9.36 -22.72 -2.85
CA LEU A 170 10.12 -21.59 -2.34
C LEU A 170 9.97 -21.42 -0.83
N LYS A 171 8.76 -21.57 -0.28
CA LYS A 171 8.52 -21.51 1.16
C LYS A 171 9.28 -22.60 1.92
N THR A 172 9.33 -23.82 1.37
CA THR A 172 10.08 -24.93 1.96
C THR A 172 11.60 -24.66 1.90
N GLU A 173 12.12 -24.29 0.74
CA GLU A 173 13.56 -24.04 0.54
C GLU A 173 14.07 -22.89 1.41
N PHE A 174 13.30 -21.81 1.53
CA PHE A 174 13.67 -20.59 2.23
C PHE A 174 12.98 -20.43 3.59
N ALA A 175 12.55 -21.54 4.20
CA ALA A 175 11.92 -21.54 5.51
C ALA A 175 12.81 -20.84 6.55
N GLY A 176 12.22 -19.91 7.32
CA GLY A 176 12.93 -19.16 8.36
C GLY A 176 13.84 -18.02 7.85
N LYS A 177 13.96 -17.81 6.54
CA LYS A 177 14.81 -16.76 5.94
C LYS A 177 14.09 -15.41 5.74
N GLY A 178 12.94 -15.21 6.40
CA GLY A 178 12.22 -13.93 6.39
C GLY A 178 11.66 -13.53 5.02
N LEU A 179 11.22 -14.48 4.20
CA LEU A 179 10.60 -14.20 2.89
C LEU A 179 9.09 -14.41 2.92
N ARG A 180 8.37 -13.55 2.21
CA ARG A 180 6.93 -13.60 1.99
C ARG A 180 6.63 -13.68 0.50
N PHE A 181 5.49 -14.28 0.20
CA PHE A 181 5.07 -14.60 -1.17
C PHE A 181 3.62 -14.17 -1.36
N SER A 182 3.34 -13.35 -2.37
CA SER A 182 1.98 -12.95 -2.73
C SER A 182 1.66 -13.36 -4.17
N ARG A 183 0.60 -14.14 -4.36
CA ARG A 183 0.12 -14.52 -5.69
C ARG A 183 -0.79 -13.41 -6.22
N GLY A 184 -0.21 -12.42 -6.88
CA GLY A 184 -0.92 -11.32 -7.54
C GLY A 184 -1.07 -11.51 -9.06
N GLY A 185 -2.25 -11.18 -9.59
CA GLY A 185 -2.52 -11.14 -11.03
C GLY A 185 -2.57 -12.51 -11.73
N MET A 186 -2.41 -12.51 -13.05
CA MET A 186 -2.66 -13.68 -13.90
C MET A 186 -1.44 -14.59 -14.13
N ILE A 187 -0.23 -14.03 -14.09
CA ILE A 187 0.98 -14.71 -14.61
C ILE A 187 2.16 -14.78 -13.66
N SER A 188 2.08 -14.11 -12.51
CA SER A 188 3.22 -13.92 -11.62
C SER A 188 2.85 -14.09 -10.16
N PHE A 189 3.87 -14.05 -9.31
CA PHE A 189 3.77 -13.82 -7.88
C PHE A 189 4.96 -12.96 -7.44
N ASP A 190 4.80 -12.24 -6.34
CA ASP A 190 5.83 -11.38 -5.77
C ASP A 190 6.51 -12.07 -4.60
N VAL A 191 7.83 -11.89 -4.50
CA VAL A 191 8.68 -12.31 -3.37
C VAL A 191 9.27 -11.07 -2.73
N PHE A 192 9.05 -10.90 -1.44
CA PHE A 192 9.49 -9.72 -0.70
C PHE A 192 9.88 -10.09 0.74
N PRO A 193 10.70 -9.28 1.42
CA PRO A 193 11.05 -9.54 2.80
C PRO A 193 9.83 -9.46 3.73
N GLU A 194 9.87 -10.22 4.81
CA GLU A 194 8.85 -10.14 5.85
C GLU A 194 8.77 -8.72 6.42
N GLY A 195 7.55 -8.22 6.61
CA GLY A 195 7.29 -6.87 7.09
C GLY A 195 7.29 -5.77 6.01
N TRP A 196 7.63 -6.09 4.75
CA TRP A 196 7.62 -5.12 3.63
C TRP A 196 6.23 -4.92 2.99
N ASP A 197 5.17 -5.27 3.70
CA ASP A 197 3.81 -4.81 3.40
C ASP A 197 3.63 -3.36 3.90
N LYS A 198 2.41 -2.80 3.80
CA LYS A 198 2.14 -1.40 4.18
C LYS A 198 2.54 -1.07 5.63
N ARG A 199 2.74 -2.05 6.52
CA ARG A 199 3.24 -1.82 7.89
C ARG A 199 4.68 -1.30 7.91
N TYR A 200 5.46 -1.50 6.86
CA TYR A 200 6.85 -1.03 6.76
C TYR A 200 6.99 0.47 7.00
N CYS A 201 6.03 1.28 6.55
CA CYS A 201 6.06 2.72 6.79
C CYS A 201 5.96 3.11 8.28
N LEU A 202 5.40 2.23 9.12
CA LEU A 202 5.18 2.50 10.54
C LEU A 202 6.49 2.59 11.34
N ASP A 203 7.54 1.87 10.91
CA ASP A 203 8.85 1.90 11.57
C ASP A 203 9.47 3.31 11.55
N SER A 204 9.26 4.03 10.44
CA SER A 204 9.67 5.42 10.26
C SER A 204 8.84 6.38 11.12
N LEU A 205 7.53 6.13 11.20
CA LEU A 205 6.60 6.94 11.98
C LEU A 205 6.78 6.77 13.49
N GLY A 206 7.31 5.63 13.94
CA GLY A 206 7.60 5.37 15.36
C GLY A 206 8.55 6.40 15.98
N GLN A 207 9.42 7.03 15.18
CA GLN A 207 10.35 8.06 15.64
C GLN A 207 9.69 9.43 15.79
N ASP A 208 8.51 9.64 15.21
CA ASP A 208 7.86 10.96 15.09
C ASP A 208 6.88 11.29 16.21
N SER A 209 6.79 10.41 17.21
CA SER A 209 6.03 10.64 18.45
C SER A 209 4.58 11.08 18.19
N PHE A 210 3.89 10.41 17.27
CA PHE A 210 2.45 10.59 17.09
C PHE A 210 1.70 9.98 18.26
N ASP A 211 0.72 10.72 18.79
CA ASP A 211 -0.15 10.23 19.86
C ASP A 211 -1.18 9.24 19.27
N THR A 212 -1.68 9.52 18.05
CA THR A 212 -2.66 8.70 17.33
C THR A 212 -2.36 8.65 15.83
N ILE A 213 -2.41 7.46 15.23
CA ILE A 213 -2.33 7.26 13.76
C ILE A 213 -3.64 6.62 13.29
N HIS A 214 -4.37 7.32 12.42
CA HIS A 214 -5.55 6.80 11.75
C HIS A 214 -5.18 6.31 10.36
N PHE A 215 -5.38 5.02 10.09
CA PHE A 215 -5.22 4.46 8.76
C PHE A 215 -6.57 4.36 8.03
N PHE A 216 -6.60 4.74 6.76
CA PHE A 216 -7.75 4.61 5.87
C PHE A 216 -7.37 3.78 4.64
N GLY A 217 -8.11 2.71 4.36
CA GLY A 217 -7.89 1.88 3.17
C GLY A 217 -9.15 1.10 2.77
N ASN A 218 -9.20 0.68 1.52
CA ASN A 218 -10.33 -0.06 0.94
C ASN A 218 -10.19 -1.59 1.04
N GLU A 219 -8.96 -2.10 1.15
CA GLU A 219 -8.65 -3.53 1.29
C GLU A 219 -8.17 -3.85 2.71
N THR A 220 -9.07 -3.75 3.69
CA THR A 220 -8.77 -3.98 5.12
C THR A 220 -9.26 -5.33 5.65
N SER A 221 -9.90 -6.13 4.80
CA SER A 221 -10.33 -7.48 5.18
C SER A 221 -9.12 -8.41 5.25
N PRO A 222 -9.05 -9.34 6.23
CA PRO A 222 -8.12 -10.46 6.15
C PRO A 222 -8.31 -11.16 4.80
N VAL A 223 -7.26 -11.66 4.17
CA VAL A 223 -7.28 -12.29 2.83
C VAL A 223 -8.16 -13.57 2.82
N SER A 224 -9.48 -13.38 2.87
CA SER A 224 -10.56 -14.30 2.56
C SER A 224 -11.90 -13.57 2.72
N VAL A 225 -12.67 -13.54 1.62
CA VAL A 225 -14.07 -13.13 1.47
C VAL A 225 -14.36 -11.62 1.33
N ALA A 226 -15.17 -11.33 0.31
CA ALA A 226 -15.51 -10.01 -0.22
C ALA A 226 -16.63 -9.27 0.55
N GLN A 227 -16.57 -7.93 0.45
CA GLN A 227 -17.54 -6.87 0.81
C GLN A 227 -17.60 -6.39 2.28
N PRO A 228 -18.11 -5.15 2.58
CA PRO A 228 -18.42 -3.99 1.72
C PRO A 228 -17.48 -2.79 1.97
N ARG A 229 -17.54 -1.79 1.06
CA ARG A 229 -16.72 -0.57 1.05
C ARG A 229 -17.01 0.32 2.27
N CYS A 230 -15.97 0.70 3.01
CA CYS A 230 -16.04 1.77 3.99
C CYS A 230 -16.06 3.13 3.26
N PHE A 231 -17.25 3.66 2.99
CA PHE A 231 -17.44 5.09 2.81
C PHE A 231 -17.60 5.74 4.20
N PRO A 232 -17.07 6.96 4.44
CA PRO A 232 -17.57 7.77 5.54
C PRO A 232 -19.08 8.00 5.37
N PRO A 233 -19.88 8.01 6.44
CA PRO A 233 -21.33 8.02 6.33
C PRO A 233 -21.84 9.31 5.65
N GLN A 234 -22.53 9.10 4.52
CA GLN A 234 -23.43 10.01 3.79
C GLN A 234 -22.81 11.17 2.98
N PHE A 235 -22.30 10.85 1.78
CA PHE A 235 -22.36 11.79 0.65
C PHE A 235 -23.54 11.42 -0.24
N THR A 236 -24.72 11.98 0.04
CA THR A 236 -25.81 12.05 -0.94
C THR A 236 -26.20 13.52 -1.12
N PRO A 237 -26.04 14.10 -2.33
CA PRO A 237 -26.54 15.44 -2.58
C PRO A 237 -28.07 15.35 -2.68
N ARG A 238 -28.78 15.72 -1.61
CA ARG A 238 -30.21 16.04 -1.72
C ARG A 238 -30.34 17.47 -2.23
N SER A 239 -30.53 17.61 -3.53
CA SER A 239 -31.01 18.84 -4.14
C SER A 239 -32.43 19.15 -3.62
N ARG A 240 -32.61 20.32 -3.00
CA ARG A 240 -33.91 20.98 -2.91
C ARG A 240 -33.82 22.34 -3.65
N PRO A 241 -34.84 22.72 -4.43
CA PRO A 241 -34.82 23.99 -5.15
C PRO A 241 -35.19 25.14 -4.22
N GLY A 242 -34.39 26.20 -4.25
CA GLY A 242 -34.75 27.51 -3.70
C GLY A 242 -33.95 27.94 -2.45
N HIS A 243 -33.19 29.03 -2.64
CA HIS A 243 -32.62 29.93 -1.63
C HIS A 243 -31.42 29.51 -0.76
N ARG A 244 -30.31 30.23 -1.03
CA ARG A 244 -29.25 30.81 -0.17
C ARG A 244 -28.72 30.02 1.05
N ALA A 245 -27.40 29.83 0.99
CA ALA A 245 -26.45 29.56 2.09
C ALA A 245 -26.64 28.23 2.84
N THR A 246 -25.89 27.21 2.40
CA THR A 246 -25.68 26.00 3.19
C THR A 246 -24.42 26.19 4.04
N GLU A 247 -24.59 26.57 5.31
CA GLU A 247 -23.53 26.41 6.31
C GLU A 247 -23.23 24.91 6.46
N LEU A 248 -22.03 24.50 6.07
CA LEU A 248 -21.48 23.19 6.37
C LEU A 248 -21.04 23.19 7.84
N SER A 249 -21.95 22.84 8.73
CA SER A 249 -21.62 22.56 10.12
C SER A 249 -20.67 21.36 10.17
N LEU A 250 -19.51 21.58 10.81
CA LEU A 250 -18.59 20.51 11.18
C LEU A 250 -19.30 19.62 12.22
N GLY A 251 -19.99 18.59 11.73
CA GLY A 251 -20.43 17.48 12.56
C GLY A 251 -19.22 16.91 13.31
N ARG A 252 -19.44 16.57 14.58
CA ARG A 252 -18.44 15.93 15.44
C ARG A 252 -17.79 14.75 14.70
N LEU A 253 -16.49 14.58 14.92
CA LEU A 253 -15.82 13.29 14.64
C LEU A 253 -16.70 12.18 15.22
N PRO A 254 -17.01 11.13 14.45
CA PRO A 254 -17.93 10.09 14.92
C PRO A 254 -17.40 9.49 16.23
N GLU A 255 -18.23 9.54 17.27
CA GLU A 255 -18.01 8.75 18.49
C GLU A 255 -17.99 7.29 18.07
N THR A 256 -16.81 6.67 18.20
CA THR A 256 -16.53 5.24 18.41
C THR A 256 -17.69 4.26 18.14
N SER A 257 -18.17 4.16 16.90
CA SER A 257 -18.95 3.02 16.46
C SER A 257 -18.94 2.97 14.94
N GLN A 258 -17.87 2.38 14.37
CA GLN A 258 -17.74 1.79 13.02
C GLN A 258 -16.31 1.93 12.43
N CYS A 259 -15.36 2.56 13.12
CA CYS A 259 -13.94 2.44 12.80
C CYS A 259 -13.31 1.32 13.63
N SER A 260 -12.58 0.41 12.99
CA SER A 260 -11.70 -0.52 13.69
C SER A 260 -10.55 0.28 14.30
N SER A 261 -10.66 0.62 15.58
CA SER A 261 -9.50 0.95 16.41
C SER A 261 -8.84 -0.36 16.81
N ALA A 262 -7.88 -0.83 16.01
CA ALA A 262 -7.08 -1.99 16.38
C ALA A 262 -5.81 -1.53 17.12
N PRO A 263 -5.48 -2.10 18.30
CA PRO A 263 -4.13 -2.02 18.85
C PRO A 263 -3.12 -2.59 17.83
N LEU A 264 -1.87 -2.10 17.87
CA LEU A 264 -0.78 -2.45 16.93
C LEU A 264 -0.60 -3.97 16.64
N HIS A 265 -1.07 -4.85 17.52
CA HIS A 265 -0.89 -6.30 17.41
C HIS A 265 -1.97 -7.06 16.62
N ARG A 266 -2.87 -6.40 15.86
CA ARG A 266 -3.94 -7.09 15.12
C ARG A 266 -4.05 -6.72 13.64
N LEU A 267 -2.90 -6.52 12.97
CA LEU A 267 -2.77 -6.18 11.54
C LEU A 267 -2.15 -7.33 10.70
N GLU A 268 -2.55 -8.57 10.96
CA GLU A 268 -2.17 -9.70 10.10
C GLU A 268 -3.10 -9.76 8.87
N GLY A 269 -2.53 -9.74 7.66
CA GLY A 269 -3.26 -10.05 6.43
C GLY A 269 -3.46 -8.92 5.42
N TRP A 270 -2.61 -7.89 5.43
CA TRP A 270 -2.70 -6.76 4.50
C TRP A 270 -1.79 -7.04 3.30
N GLY A 271 -2.34 -7.73 2.31
CA GLY A 271 -1.64 -8.15 1.08
C GLY A 271 -2.03 -7.33 -0.13
#